data_AF-A0A936TVQ1-F1
#
_entry.id   AF-A0A936TVQ1-F1
#
_cell.length_a   1.000
_cell.length_b   1.000
_cell.length_c   1.000
_cell.angle_alpha   90.00
_cell.angle_beta   90.00
_cell.angle_gamma   90.00
#
_symmetry.space_group_name_H-M   'P 1'
#
loop_
_entity.id
_entity.type
_entity.pdbx_description
1 polymer ?
#
loop_
_entity_poly.entity_id
_entity_poly.type
_entity_poly.pdbx_seq_one_letter_code
_entity_poly.pdbx_strand_id
1 'polypeptide(L)'
;MNRRASTAATKGSGGLRLAFLLPLVLASCGGSQFAYFDDGGGLTLSVVREQNYLGGPWQSTLVAAATPRCQKRHPLEGMSDDGFQLKVFRPEPGVYILNSGKRWYVAELRNCEFQTYKTPPPFPGDAVGRFEARDQTLSFVPEKPAKR
;
A
#
# COMPACT_ATOMS: atom_id res chain seq x y z
N MET A 1 43.54 49.25 37.94
CA MET A 1 42.86 48.22 37.11
C MET A 1 43.74 47.99 35.87
N ASN A 2 44.09 46.83 35.32
CA ASN A 2 43.96 45.37 35.56
C ASN A 2 45.10 44.76 34.68
N ARG A 3 46.06 43.98 35.18
CA ARG A 3 46.16 42.48 35.15
C ARG A 3 45.68 41.84 33.83
N ARG A 4 46.30 40.82 33.23
CA ARG A 4 47.59 40.08 33.26
C ARG A 4 47.45 39.06 32.10
N ALA A 5 48.57 38.58 31.58
CA ALA A 5 48.66 37.61 30.49
C ALA A 5 48.26 36.15 30.85
N SER A 6 48.17 35.34 29.79
CA SER A 6 48.54 33.90 29.68
C SER A 6 47.48 32.78 29.78
N THR A 7 47.32 32.11 28.64
CA THR A 7 47.23 30.66 28.35
C THR A 7 46.64 29.70 29.39
N ALA A 8 45.66 28.89 28.95
CA ALA A 8 45.70 27.42 29.06
C ALA A 8 44.61 26.78 28.18
N ALA A 9 45.05 25.92 27.26
CA ALA A 9 44.20 24.95 26.58
C ALA A 9 43.82 23.83 27.56
N THR A 10 42.55 23.48 27.67
CA THR A 10 42.12 22.20 28.28
C THR A 10 41.23 21.43 27.32
N LYS A 11 41.85 20.39 26.80
CA LYS A 11 41.37 19.27 26.00
C LYS A 11 40.11 18.61 26.60
N GLY A 12 39.01 18.64 25.85
CA GLY A 12 37.79 17.84 26.08
C GLY A 12 37.48 17.01 24.83
N SER A 13 38.23 15.93 24.65
CA SER A 13 38.11 15.00 23.52
C SER A 13 36.92 14.05 23.75
N GLY A 14 36.06 13.87 22.73
CA GLY A 14 35.36 12.60 22.53
C GLY A 14 33.84 12.51 22.69
N GLY A 15 33.10 13.59 22.97
CA GLY A 15 31.63 13.50 23.13
C GLY A 15 30.78 13.84 21.89
N LEU A 16 31.31 14.65 20.98
CA LEU A 16 30.50 15.40 20.02
C LEU A 16 30.57 14.89 18.56
N ARG A 17 30.89 13.61 18.34
CA ARG A 17 30.84 13.01 17.00
C ARG A 17 29.78 11.92 16.82
N LEU A 18 29.20 11.40 17.90
CA LEU A 18 28.16 10.38 17.83
C LEU A 18 26.74 10.96 17.67
N ALA A 19 26.54 12.23 18.03
CA ALA A 19 25.22 12.89 17.97
C ALA A 19 24.77 13.26 16.55
N PHE A 20 25.69 13.27 15.56
CA PHE A 20 25.37 13.68 14.18
C PHE A 20 24.94 12.52 13.26
N LEU A 21 25.02 11.27 13.74
CA LEU A 21 24.60 10.08 12.98
C LEU A 21 23.17 9.62 13.30
N LEU A 22 22.57 10.10 14.40
CA LEU A 22 21.20 9.76 14.78
C LEU A 22 20.12 10.17 13.75
N PRO A 23 20.19 11.31 13.02
CA PRO A 23 19.12 11.68 12.10
C PRO A 23 19.08 10.86 10.81
N LEU A 24 20.12 10.09 10.49
CA LEU A 24 20.16 9.22 9.30
C LEU A 24 19.38 7.91 9.47
N VAL A 25 18.97 7.58 10.71
CA VAL A 25 18.20 6.36 11.03
C VAL A 25 16.71 6.66 11.18
N LEU A 26 16.24 7.86 10.83
CA LEU A 26 14.81 8.15 10.69
C LEU A 26 14.27 7.41 9.46
N ALA A 27 14.00 6.12 9.68
CA ALA A 27 13.13 5.20 8.96
C ALA A 27 12.74 5.64 7.54
N SER A 28 13.36 5.05 6.52
CA SER A 28 12.72 5.02 5.21
C SER A 28 11.51 4.08 5.30
N CYS A 29 10.34 4.66 5.51
CA CYS A 29 9.06 3.98 5.32
C CYS A 29 8.86 3.76 3.81
N GLY A 30 8.73 2.50 3.38
CA GLY A 30 8.43 2.18 1.98
C GLY A 30 6.93 2.33 1.74
N GLY A 31 6.51 3.14 0.76
CA GLY A 31 5.10 3.35 0.43
C GLY A 31 4.86 3.21 -1.06
N SER A 32 3.89 2.40 -1.46
CA SER A 32 3.48 2.24 -2.85
C SER A 32 1.97 2.14 -2.95
N GLN A 33 1.36 2.93 -3.83
CA GLN A 33 -0.10 2.94 -4.01
C GLN A 33 -0.47 3.08 -5.47
N PHE A 34 -1.59 2.46 -5.86
CA PHE A 34 -2.13 2.59 -7.20
C PHE A 34 -3.66 2.55 -7.14
N ALA A 35 -4.30 3.43 -7.91
CA ALA A 35 -5.75 3.50 -8.01
C ALA A 35 -6.21 3.08 -9.41
N TYR A 36 -7.16 2.16 -9.45
CA TYR A 36 -7.96 1.82 -10.61
C TYR A 36 -9.27 2.62 -10.56
N PHE A 37 -9.61 3.21 -11.69
CA PHE A 37 -10.85 3.96 -11.89
C PHE A 37 -11.72 3.20 -12.89
N ASP A 38 -13.00 3.10 -12.56
CA ASP A 38 -14.03 2.70 -13.51
C ASP A 38 -14.17 3.75 -14.63
N ASP A 39 -14.60 3.31 -15.81
CA ASP A 39 -14.87 4.14 -16.99
C ASP A 39 -15.92 5.24 -16.68
N GLY A 40 -16.81 4.98 -15.71
CA GLY A 40 -17.80 5.95 -15.23
C GLY A 40 -17.27 7.01 -14.25
N GLY A 41 -15.98 6.95 -13.85
CA GLY A 41 -15.31 7.96 -13.01
C GLY A 41 -15.77 8.07 -11.56
N GLY A 42 -16.89 7.46 -11.18
CA GLY A 42 -17.46 7.54 -9.82
C GLY A 42 -17.05 6.41 -8.87
N LEU A 43 -16.52 5.31 -9.40
CA LEU A 43 -16.12 4.12 -8.63
C LEU A 43 -14.62 3.92 -8.73
N THR A 44 -13.98 3.74 -7.57
CA THR A 44 -12.52 3.61 -7.48
C THR A 44 -12.15 2.46 -6.56
N LEU A 45 -11.17 1.69 -7.00
CA LEU A 45 -10.47 0.70 -6.19
C LEU A 45 -9.00 1.08 -6.17
N SER A 46 -8.44 1.32 -4.99
CA SER A 46 -7.01 1.50 -4.86
C SER A 46 -6.42 0.48 -3.90
N VAL A 47 -5.16 0.13 -4.15
CA VAL A 47 -4.36 -0.66 -3.23
C VAL A 47 -3.24 0.24 -2.72
N VAL A 48 -3.05 0.22 -1.41
CA VAL A 48 -1.99 0.92 -0.70
C VAL A 48 -1.15 -0.12 0.00
N ARG A 49 0.16 -0.09 -0.22
CA ARG A 49 1.15 -0.96 0.42
C ARG A 49 2.14 -0.09 1.17
N GLU A 50 2.30 -0.38 2.46
CA GLU A 50 3.16 0.40 3.37
C GLU A 50 4.11 -0.55 4.13
N GLN A 51 5.36 -0.14 4.34
CA GLN A 51 6.33 -0.77 5.24
C GLN A 51 6.64 0.19 6.38
N ASN A 52 6.33 -0.19 7.62
CA ASN A 52 6.56 0.66 8.79
C ASN A 52 8.06 0.95 9.09
N TYR A 53 8.97 0.14 8.55
CA TYR A 53 10.40 0.29 8.70
C TYR A 53 11.12 -0.35 7.50
N LEU A 54 12.37 0.07 7.24
CA LEU A 54 13.17 -0.41 6.12
C LEU A 54 13.41 -1.93 6.23
N GLY A 55 13.00 -2.67 5.20
CA GLY A 55 13.13 -4.13 5.14
C GLY A 55 12.09 -4.89 5.96
N GLY A 56 11.06 -4.21 6.46
CA GLY A 56 9.94 -4.84 7.15
C GLY A 56 8.92 -5.47 6.21
N PRO A 57 7.96 -6.25 6.76
CA PRO A 57 6.90 -6.84 5.95
C PRO A 57 5.97 -5.75 5.40
N TRP A 58 5.51 -5.93 4.17
CA TRP A 58 4.50 -5.05 3.59
C TRP A 58 3.15 -5.23 4.27
N GLN A 59 2.44 -4.13 4.45
CA GLN A 59 1.04 -4.10 4.85
C GLN A 59 0.22 -3.61 3.67
N SER A 60 -0.60 -4.50 3.12
CA SER A 60 -1.45 -4.19 1.96
C SER A 60 -2.86 -3.86 2.42
N THR A 61 -3.42 -2.76 1.92
CA THR A 61 -4.76 -2.28 2.23
C THR A 61 -5.49 -1.97 0.94
N LEU A 62 -6.69 -2.51 0.77
CA LEU A 62 -7.61 -2.12 -0.28
C LEU A 62 -8.41 -0.90 0.17
N VAL A 63 -8.55 0.11 -0.68
CA VAL A 63 -9.47 1.23 -0.46
C VAL A 63 -10.55 1.14 -1.53
N ALA A 64 -11.78 0.89 -1.07
CA ALA A 64 -12.96 0.92 -1.92
C ALA A 64 -13.66 2.26 -1.72
N ALA A 65 -13.81 3.02 -2.81
CA ALA A 65 -14.41 4.34 -2.73
C ALA A 65 -15.37 4.65 -3.89
N ALA A 66 -16.54 5.14 -3.52
CA ALA A 66 -17.60 5.65 -4.38
C ALA A 66 -18.21 6.88 -3.71
N THR A 67 -17.70 8.06 -4.04
CA THR A 67 -18.12 9.31 -3.39
C THR A 67 -19.58 9.62 -3.70
N PRO A 68 -20.42 10.03 -2.72
CA PRO A 68 -20.15 10.20 -1.28
C PRO A 68 -20.52 8.98 -0.43
N ARG A 69 -20.93 7.87 -1.05
CA ARG A 69 -21.55 6.72 -0.38
C ARG A 69 -20.55 5.81 0.32
N CYS A 70 -19.33 5.67 -0.20
CA CYS A 70 -18.33 4.76 0.33
C CYS A 70 -16.92 5.34 0.22
N GLN A 71 -16.13 5.23 1.30
CA GLN A 71 -14.69 5.51 1.32
C GLN A 71 -14.08 4.76 2.51
N LYS A 72 -13.83 3.45 2.35
CA LYS A 72 -13.32 2.60 3.43
C LYS A 72 -12.02 1.91 3.05
N ARG A 73 -11.14 1.78 4.05
CA ARG A 73 -9.90 1.02 4.00
C ARG A 73 -10.15 -0.39 4.57
N HIS A 74 -9.71 -1.41 3.85
CA HIS A 74 -9.85 -2.82 4.20
C HIS A 74 -8.47 -3.48 4.17
N PRO A 75 -7.93 -3.91 5.32
CA PRO A 75 -6.64 -4.59 5.36
C PRO A 75 -6.72 -5.91 4.59
N LEU A 76 -5.74 -6.14 3.72
CA LEU A 76 -5.60 -7.36 2.95
C LEU A 76 -4.67 -8.32 3.70
N GLU A 77 -5.26 -9.11 4.58
CA GLU A 77 -4.51 -10.08 5.40
C GLU A 77 -3.74 -11.10 4.55
N GLY A 78 -2.49 -11.35 4.97
CA GLY A 78 -1.62 -12.36 4.34
C GLY A 78 -1.00 -11.92 3.02
N MET A 79 -1.02 -10.63 2.69
CA MET A 79 -0.42 -10.05 1.49
C MET A 79 0.82 -9.20 1.82
N SER A 80 1.74 -9.79 2.59
CA SER A 80 2.99 -9.16 3.04
C SER A 80 4.19 -9.43 2.13
N ASP A 81 4.07 -10.37 1.21
CA ASP A 81 5.16 -10.82 0.34
C ASP A 81 5.50 -9.76 -0.71
N ASP A 82 6.74 -9.74 -1.19
CA ASP A 82 7.17 -8.81 -2.25
C ASP A 82 6.41 -9.05 -3.56
N GLY A 83 6.11 -10.31 -3.88
CA GLY A 83 5.34 -10.74 -5.04
C GLY A 83 3.82 -10.60 -4.85
N PHE A 84 3.35 -9.38 -4.64
CA PHE A 84 1.92 -9.11 -4.50
C PHE A 84 1.19 -9.22 -5.83
N GLN A 85 0.11 -9.99 -5.85
CA GLN A 85 -0.82 -10.06 -6.97
C GLN A 85 -2.26 -10.10 -6.46
N LEU A 86 -3.10 -9.20 -6.98
CA LEU A 86 -4.52 -9.12 -6.68
C LEU A 86 -5.30 -8.97 -7.99
N LYS A 87 -5.96 -10.04 -8.43
CA LYS A 87 -6.81 -10.02 -9.62
C LYS A 87 -8.14 -9.34 -9.29
N VAL A 88 -8.65 -8.58 -10.24
CA VAL A 88 -9.89 -7.81 -10.13
C VAL A 88 -10.88 -8.32 -11.17
N PHE A 89 -12.03 -8.75 -10.69
CA PHE A 89 -13.16 -9.16 -11.50
C PHE A 89 -14.35 -8.25 -11.22
N ARG A 90 -15.18 -8.04 -12.23
CA ARG A 90 -16.38 -7.23 -12.16
C ARG A 90 -17.57 -8.06 -12.64
N PRO A 91 -18.39 -8.60 -11.72
CA PRO A 91 -19.66 -9.21 -12.09
C PRO A 91 -20.71 -8.17 -12.49
N GLU A 92 -20.75 -7.04 -11.78
CA GLU A 92 -21.75 -5.98 -11.97
C GLU A 92 -21.14 -4.60 -11.64
N PRO A 93 -21.69 -3.49 -12.15
CA PRO A 93 -21.26 -2.15 -11.78
C PRO A 93 -21.35 -1.90 -10.27
N GLY A 94 -20.22 -1.51 -9.65
CA GLY A 94 -20.15 -1.26 -8.20
C GLY A 94 -19.89 -2.48 -7.33
N VAL A 95 -19.83 -3.68 -7.92
CA VAL A 95 -19.43 -4.91 -7.25
C VAL A 95 -18.11 -5.39 -7.84
N TYR A 96 -17.14 -5.67 -6.97
CA TYR A 96 -15.85 -6.19 -7.37
C TYR A 96 -15.52 -7.46 -6.61
N ILE A 97 -15.07 -8.46 -7.34
CA ILE A 97 -14.55 -9.70 -6.77
C ILE A 97 -13.04 -9.68 -6.93
N LEU A 98 -12.31 -9.86 -5.85
CA LEU A 98 -10.86 -9.79 -5.82
C LEU A 98 -10.31 -11.17 -5.46
N ASN A 99 -9.25 -11.58 -6.15
CA ASN A 99 -8.55 -12.83 -5.85
C ASN A 99 -7.08 -12.57 -5.57
N SER A 100 -6.60 -13.11 -4.46
CA SER A 100 -5.18 -13.20 -4.14
C SER A 100 -4.84 -14.66 -3.83
N GLY A 101 -4.71 -15.45 -4.89
CA GLY A 101 -4.38 -16.87 -4.81
C GLY A 101 -5.44 -17.66 -4.06
N LYS A 102 -5.19 -17.92 -2.77
CA LYS A 102 -6.04 -18.73 -1.88
C LYS A 102 -7.17 -17.94 -1.21
N ARG A 103 -7.14 -16.60 -1.25
CA ARG A 103 -8.16 -15.75 -0.63
C ARG A 103 -8.96 -15.00 -1.69
N TRP A 104 -10.25 -14.89 -1.42
CA TRP A 104 -11.22 -14.17 -2.24
C TRP A 104 -11.85 -13.07 -1.42
N TYR A 105 -12.16 -11.95 -2.06
CA TYR A 105 -12.79 -10.81 -1.42
C TYR A 105 -13.91 -10.29 -2.31
N VAL A 106 -14.97 -9.81 -1.70
CA VAL A 106 -16.07 -9.13 -2.38
C VAL A 106 -16.15 -7.73 -1.82
N ALA A 107 -16.00 -6.73 -2.69
CA ALA A 107 -16.11 -5.32 -2.35
C ALA A 107 -17.31 -4.74 -3.09
N GLU A 108 -18.34 -4.34 -2.33
CA GLU A 108 -19.53 -3.68 -2.86
C GLU A 108 -19.51 -2.21 -2.47
N LEU A 109 -19.39 -1.33 -3.46
CA LEU A 109 -19.21 0.09 -3.25
C LEU A 109 -20.54 0.83 -2.99
N ARG A 110 -21.68 0.24 -3.37
CA ARG A 110 -23.01 0.84 -3.18
C ARG A 110 -23.42 0.89 -1.70
N ASN A 111 -23.22 -0.23 -1.00
CA ASN A 111 -23.50 -0.37 0.43
C ASN A 111 -22.24 -0.29 1.31
N CYS A 112 -21.06 -0.12 0.69
CA CYS A 112 -19.76 -0.06 1.36
C CYS A 112 -19.47 -1.31 2.21
N GLU A 113 -19.77 -2.46 1.63
CA GLU A 113 -19.55 -3.78 2.21
C GLU A 113 -18.25 -4.40 1.69
N PHE A 114 -17.60 -5.14 2.57
CA PHE A 114 -16.40 -5.90 2.24
C PHE A 114 -16.42 -7.24 2.96
N GLN A 115 -16.32 -8.31 2.19
CA GLN A 115 -16.43 -9.67 2.70
C GLN A 115 -15.26 -10.53 2.22
N THR A 116 -14.76 -11.40 3.09
CA THR A 116 -13.61 -12.29 2.79
C THR A 116 -14.07 -13.74 2.73
N TYR A 117 -13.61 -14.46 1.72
CA TYR A 117 -13.96 -15.84 1.43
C TYR A 117 -12.69 -16.68 1.22
N LYS A 118 -12.74 -17.96 1.62
CA LYS A 118 -11.67 -18.93 1.34
C LYS A 118 -11.87 -19.67 0.02
N THR A 119 -13.12 -19.82 -0.40
CA THR A 119 -13.50 -20.50 -1.65
C THR A 119 -13.85 -19.48 -2.73
N PRO A 120 -13.63 -19.82 -4.01
CA PRO A 120 -14.03 -18.97 -5.11
C PRO A 120 -15.56 -18.78 -5.12
N PRO A 121 -16.05 -17.55 -5.33
CA PRO A 121 -17.45 -17.34 -5.69
C PRO A 121 -17.79 -18.07 -7.00
N PRO A 122 -19.02 -18.59 -7.16
CA PRO A 122 -19.39 -19.39 -8.33
C PRO A 122 -19.31 -18.63 -9.65
N PHE A 123 -19.52 -17.31 -9.63
CA PHE A 123 -19.45 -16.44 -10.81
C PHE A 123 -18.66 -15.16 -10.47
N PRO A 124 -17.35 -15.11 -10.75
CA PRO A 124 -16.52 -13.94 -10.45
C PRO A 124 -16.81 -12.75 -11.39
N GLY A 125 -17.41 -12.99 -12.56
CA GLY A 125 -17.62 -11.97 -13.59
C GLY A 125 -16.44 -11.80 -14.52
N ASP A 126 -16.42 -10.69 -15.25
CA ASP A 126 -15.38 -10.38 -16.23
C ASP A 126 -14.08 -9.98 -15.55
N ALA A 127 -12.95 -10.48 -16.06
CA ALA A 127 -11.63 -10.07 -15.60
C ALA A 127 -11.34 -8.64 -16.09
N VAL A 128 -11.18 -7.70 -15.15
CA VAL A 128 -10.87 -6.30 -15.44
C VAL A 128 -9.36 -6.10 -15.56
N GLY A 129 -8.61 -6.82 -14.72
CA GLY A 129 -7.17 -6.74 -14.67
C GLY A 129 -6.64 -7.23 -13.34
N ARG A 130 -5.44 -6.78 -12.99
CA ARG A 130 -4.76 -7.18 -11.76
C ARG A 130 -3.86 -6.07 -11.25
N PHE A 131 -3.86 -5.89 -9.94
CA PHE A 131 -2.78 -5.18 -9.27
C PHE A 131 -1.61 -6.13 -9.10
N GLU A 132 -0.42 -5.67 -9.45
CA GLU A 132 0.82 -6.39 -9.20
C GLU A 132 1.88 -5.46 -8.63
N ALA A 133 2.67 -5.97 -7.69
CA ALA A 133 3.86 -5.28 -7.25
C ALA A 133 5.09 -5.98 -7.79
N ARG A 134 5.97 -5.20 -8.43
CA ARG A 134 7.28 -5.65 -8.89
C ARG A 134 8.30 -4.62 -8.45
N ASP A 135 9.42 -5.08 -7.91
CA ASP A 135 10.50 -4.22 -7.43
C ASP A 135 9.96 -3.10 -6.51
N GLN A 136 9.09 -3.48 -5.56
CA GLN A 136 8.43 -2.59 -4.60
C GLN A 136 7.49 -1.53 -5.20
N THR A 137 7.25 -1.57 -6.51
CA THR A 137 6.37 -0.66 -7.23
C THR A 137 5.06 -1.36 -7.56
N LEU A 138 3.96 -0.82 -7.04
CA LEU A 138 2.61 -1.27 -7.35
C LEU A 138 2.13 -0.69 -8.68
N SER A 139 1.54 -1.53 -9.51
CA SER A 139 0.95 -1.14 -10.79
C SER A 139 -0.36 -1.88 -11.02
N PHE A 140 -1.22 -1.33 -11.88
CA PHE A 140 -2.40 -2.02 -12.38
C PHE A 140 -2.18 -2.43 -13.83
N VAL A 141 -2.30 -3.73 -14.09
CA VAL A 141 -2.24 -4.30 -15.44
C VAL A 141 -3.66 -4.62 -15.87
N PRO A 142 -4.23 -3.91 -16.86
CA PRO A 142 -5.54 -4.22 -17.38
C PRO A 142 -5.52 -5.60 -18.05
N GLU A 143 -6.63 -6.34 -17.93
CA GLU A 143 -6.81 -7.57 -18.70
C GLU A 143 -6.93 -7.19 -20.16
N LYS A 144 -6.26 -7.93 -21.05
CA LYS A 144 -6.45 -7.71 -22.48
C LYS A 144 -7.90 -8.10 -22.81
N PRO A 145 -8.65 -7.30 -23.59
CA PRO A 145 -9.97 -7.74 -24.02
C PRO A 145 -9.80 -9.09 -24.72
N ALA A 146 -10.48 -10.11 -24.19
CA ALA A 146 -10.53 -11.41 -24.83
C ALA A 146 -11.03 -11.17 -26.26
N LYS A 147 -10.17 -11.43 -27.24
CA LYS A 147 -10.49 -11.26 -28.66
C LYS A 147 -11.71 -12.14 -28.93
N ARG A 148 -12.89 -11.52 -29.07
CA ARG A 148 -14.15 -12.19 -29.39
C ARG A 148 -14.22 -12.47 -30.89
#